data_AF-W1Q956-F1
#
_entry.id   AF-W1Q956-F1
#
_cell.length_a   1.000
_cell.length_b   1.000
_cell.length_c   1.000
_cell.angle_alpha   90.00
_cell.angle_beta   90.00
_cell.angle_gamma   90.00
#
_symmetry.space_group_name_H-M   'P 1'
#
loop_
_entity.id
_entity.type
_entity.pdbx_description
1 polymer ?
#
loop_
_entity_poly.entity_id
_entity_poly.type
_entity_poly.pdbx_seq_one_letter_code
_entity_poly.pdbx_strand_id
1 'polypeptide(L)'
;MPVQSTHPAENLSDLVDEDVRAVLLKAPPTLLIEDPVYHNRLTELRNDYRYAYVVQWIYLLRHLVKITENFDVETFEEELLSIASPVFVNAFIARMVQYLANFKLDNFDSQVNDALNQVSARYYEEYDPIDFFALDLIGKTELFYNLIQLANTKSIDNFRKSVDQYAKPQHDLRLEPVYAYTEDRELNEWFVLEDSRVYYRKTEYPPMEVPKKRADAKKRIGNPAETFGDIEPVLVEWRCETAGIYQFDQYLKGLKQKGGKKNVVA
;
A
#
# COMPACT_ATOMS: atom_id res chain seq x y z
N MET A 1 27.93 -35.64 9.17
CA MET A 1 27.18 -34.67 10.00
C MET A 1 25.97 -34.28 9.20
N PRO A 2 24.73 -34.35 9.73
CA PRO A 2 23.59 -33.83 8.99
C PRO A 2 23.82 -32.32 8.81
N VAL A 3 23.78 -31.86 7.57
CA VAL A 3 23.82 -30.43 7.25
C VAL A 3 22.62 -29.84 7.98
N GLN A 4 22.86 -28.97 8.97
CA GLN A 4 21.79 -28.19 9.58
C GLN A 4 21.11 -27.46 8.43
N SER A 5 19.87 -27.85 8.16
CA SER A 5 19.06 -27.20 7.15
C SER A 5 18.90 -25.76 7.59
N THR A 6 19.38 -24.83 6.78
CA THR A 6 19.32 -23.39 7.05
C THR A 6 17.94 -22.82 6.69
N HIS A 7 16.92 -23.68 6.56
CA HIS A 7 15.62 -23.27 6.06
C HIS A 7 14.87 -22.45 7.13
N PRO A 8 14.40 -21.24 6.82
CA PRO A 8 13.77 -20.36 7.80
C PRO A 8 12.51 -20.97 8.44
N ALA A 9 11.78 -21.82 7.71
CA ALA A 9 10.60 -22.53 8.22
C ALA A 9 10.86 -23.46 9.42
N GLU A 10 12.09 -23.93 9.63
CA GLU A 10 12.42 -24.75 10.82
C GLU A 10 12.36 -23.95 12.12
N ASN A 11 12.53 -22.63 12.02
CA ASN A 11 12.57 -21.73 13.17
C ASN A 11 11.21 -21.09 13.47
N LEU A 12 10.15 -21.43 12.76
CA LEU A 12 8.80 -20.90 13.02
C LEU A 12 8.29 -21.34 14.39
N SER A 13 7.54 -20.48 15.09
CA SER A 13 6.93 -20.86 16.37
C SER A 13 5.79 -21.87 16.19
N ASP A 14 5.34 -22.41 17.32
CA ASP A 14 4.17 -23.27 17.43
C ASP A 14 2.84 -22.54 17.16
N LEU A 15 2.88 -21.24 16.83
CA LEU A 15 1.72 -20.52 16.32
C LEU A 15 1.42 -20.85 14.86
N VAL A 16 2.39 -21.43 14.13
CA VAL A 16 2.21 -21.88 12.75
C VAL A 16 1.91 -23.37 12.74
N ASP A 17 0.78 -23.74 12.15
CA ASP A 17 0.34 -25.13 12.02
C ASP A 17 1.41 -26.03 11.38
N GLU A 18 1.50 -27.28 11.86
CA GLU A 18 2.49 -28.25 11.38
C GLU A 18 2.35 -28.53 9.88
N ASP A 19 1.12 -28.58 9.36
CA ASP A 19 0.85 -28.79 7.93
C ASP A 19 1.40 -27.63 7.08
N VAL A 20 1.21 -26.39 7.53
CA VAL A 20 1.74 -25.19 6.86
C VAL A 20 3.27 -25.21 6.90
N ARG A 21 3.86 -25.54 8.06
CA ARG A 21 5.31 -25.69 8.20
C ARG A 21 5.86 -26.76 7.24
N ALA A 22 5.18 -27.89 7.11
CA ALA A 22 5.57 -28.97 6.20
C ALA A 22 5.49 -28.57 4.72
N VAL A 23 4.55 -27.70 4.34
CA VAL A 23 4.48 -27.12 3.00
C VAL A 23 5.65 -26.13 2.78
N LEU A 24 5.90 -25.24 3.74
CA LEU A 24 6.98 -24.25 3.64
C LEU A 24 8.36 -24.90 3.54
N LEU A 25 8.60 -26.01 4.24
CA LEU A 25 9.86 -26.77 4.14
C LEU A 25 10.12 -27.38 2.76
N LYS A 26 9.07 -27.53 1.93
CA LYS A 26 9.20 -27.99 0.54
C LYS A 26 9.46 -26.84 -0.43
N ALA A 27 9.18 -25.60 -0.02
CA ALA A 27 9.45 -24.41 -0.80
C ALA A 27 10.96 -24.10 -0.80
N PRO A 28 11.45 -23.29 -1.77
CA PRO A 28 12.81 -22.78 -1.67
C PRO A 28 12.98 -21.95 -0.38
N PRO A 29 14.16 -22.00 0.26
CA PRO A 29 14.41 -21.33 1.53
C PRO A 29 14.38 -19.80 1.43
N THR A 30 14.70 -19.26 0.26
CA THR A 30 14.69 -17.83 -0.04
C THR A 30 14.14 -17.61 -1.43
N LEU A 31 13.34 -16.56 -1.60
CA LEU A 31 12.89 -16.09 -2.92
C LEU A 31 14.00 -15.29 -3.60
N LEU A 32 13.94 -15.17 -4.94
CA LEU A 32 14.91 -14.36 -5.69
C LEU A 32 14.91 -12.89 -5.25
N ILE A 33 13.72 -12.37 -4.97
CA ILE A 33 13.53 -11.03 -4.46
C ILE A 33 14.12 -10.80 -3.07
N GLU A 34 14.38 -11.86 -2.29
CA GLU A 34 14.98 -11.77 -0.96
C GLU A 34 16.51 -11.68 -0.98
N ASP A 35 17.13 -11.64 -2.17
CA ASP A 35 18.57 -11.42 -2.29
C ASP A 35 18.97 -10.09 -1.59
N PRO A 36 20.04 -10.08 -0.77
CA PRO A 36 20.53 -8.88 -0.10
C PRO A 36 20.75 -7.67 -1.02
N VAL A 37 21.01 -7.89 -2.32
CA VAL A 37 21.16 -6.82 -3.32
C VAL A 37 19.89 -5.97 -3.46
N TYR A 38 18.71 -6.56 -3.29
CA TYR A 38 17.42 -5.86 -3.43
C TYR A 38 16.85 -5.34 -2.11
N HIS A 39 17.41 -5.75 -0.97
CA HIS A 39 16.85 -5.50 0.36
C HIS A 39 16.54 -4.02 0.64
N ASN A 40 17.47 -3.12 0.33
CA ASN A 40 17.29 -1.69 0.57
C ASN A 40 16.17 -1.10 -0.31
N ARG A 41 16.16 -1.45 -1.61
CA ARG A 41 15.16 -0.97 -2.57
C ARG A 41 13.75 -1.48 -2.22
N LEU A 42 13.65 -2.73 -1.77
CA LEU A 42 12.39 -3.31 -1.28
C LEU A 42 11.90 -2.65 -0.01
N THR A 43 12.81 -2.39 0.92
CA THR A 43 12.47 -1.71 2.17
C THR A 43 11.94 -0.31 1.89
N GLU A 44 12.57 0.42 0.97
CA GLU A 44 12.11 1.73 0.52
C GLU A 44 10.72 1.66 -0.12
N LEU A 45 10.52 0.73 -1.08
CA LEU A 45 9.23 0.51 -1.74
C LEU A 45 8.11 0.15 -0.75
N ARG A 46 8.35 -0.82 0.13
CA ARG A 46 7.33 -1.33 1.07
C ARG A 46 7.00 -0.31 2.17
N ASN A 47 7.91 0.61 2.46
CA ASN A 47 7.68 1.73 3.38
C ASN A 47 7.05 2.95 2.71
N ASP A 48 6.75 2.91 1.41
CA ASP A 48 5.95 3.94 0.77
C ASP A 48 4.45 3.64 0.93
N TYR A 49 3.69 4.58 1.50
CA TYR A 49 2.24 4.44 1.64
C TYR A 49 1.54 4.37 0.27
N ARG A 50 2.11 5.00 -0.76
CA ARG A 50 1.58 4.98 -2.13
C ARG A 50 1.66 3.57 -2.70
N TYR A 51 2.72 2.84 -2.39
CA TYR A 51 2.87 1.44 -2.80
C TYR A 51 1.79 0.57 -2.15
N ALA A 52 1.62 0.67 -0.83
CA ALA A 52 0.58 -0.06 -0.12
C ALA A 52 -0.83 0.26 -0.67
N TYR A 53 -1.09 1.53 -1.00
CA TYR A 53 -2.33 1.94 -1.64
C TYR A 53 -2.52 1.30 -3.02
N VAL A 54 -1.48 1.30 -3.87
CA VAL A 54 -1.52 0.68 -5.21
C VAL A 54 -1.83 -0.81 -5.10
N VAL A 55 -1.12 -1.54 -4.25
CA VAL A 55 -1.32 -2.99 -4.05
C VAL A 55 -2.75 -3.28 -3.55
N GLN A 56 -3.19 -2.56 -2.52
CA GLN A 56 -4.53 -2.71 -1.96
C GLN A 56 -5.61 -2.43 -3.01
N TRP A 57 -5.45 -1.37 -3.81
CA TRP A 57 -6.39 -1.04 -4.86
C TRP A 57 -6.40 -2.09 -5.96
N ILE A 58 -5.27 -2.69 -6.33
CA ILE A 58 -5.23 -3.76 -7.33
C ILE A 58 -5.99 -5.00 -6.82
N TYR A 59 -5.82 -5.38 -5.56
CA TYR A 59 -6.59 -6.49 -4.99
C TYR A 59 -8.09 -6.22 -5.00
N LEU A 60 -8.50 -5.00 -4.61
CA LEU A 60 -9.91 -4.70 -4.39
C LEU A 60 -10.66 -4.18 -5.64
N LEU A 61 -10.01 -3.42 -6.51
CA LEU A 61 -10.71 -2.57 -7.49
C LEU A 61 -10.14 -2.66 -8.91
N ARG A 62 -9.22 -3.58 -9.20
CA ARG A 62 -8.64 -3.76 -10.56
C ARG A 62 -9.67 -3.98 -11.66
N HIS A 63 -10.86 -4.50 -11.33
CA HIS A 63 -11.95 -4.70 -12.29
C HIS A 63 -12.52 -3.40 -12.83
N LEU A 64 -12.34 -2.26 -12.13
CA LEU A 64 -12.75 -0.93 -12.63
C LEU A 64 -12.15 -0.64 -14.00
N VAL A 65 -10.88 -1.01 -14.19
CA VAL A 65 -10.14 -0.81 -15.44
C VAL A 65 -9.99 -2.10 -16.25
N LYS A 66 -10.71 -3.16 -15.86
CA LYS A 66 -10.76 -4.46 -16.54
C LYS A 66 -9.39 -5.12 -16.73
N ILE A 67 -8.54 -5.06 -15.71
CA ILE A 67 -7.32 -5.89 -15.66
C ILE A 67 -7.75 -7.35 -15.47
N THR A 68 -7.25 -8.23 -16.34
CA THR A 68 -7.59 -9.67 -16.37
C THR A 68 -6.42 -10.55 -15.96
N GLU A 69 -5.23 -9.97 -15.97
CA GLU A 69 -3.98 -10.60 -15.60
C GLU A 69 -4.02 -10.98 -14.11
N ASN A 70 -3.47 -12.16 -13.79
CA ASN A 70 -3.33 -12.57 -12.40
C ASN A 70 -2.37 -11.62 -11.70
N PHE A 71 -2.72 -11.23 -10.48
CA PHE A 71 -1.91 -10.36 -9.64
C PHE A 71 -1.39 -11.15 -8.45
N ASP A 72 -0.11 -10.97 -8.18
CA ASP A 72 0.63 -11.53 -7.07
C ASP A 72 1.64 -10.47 -6.63
N VAL A 73 1.72 -10.19 -5.34
CA VAL A 73 2.50 -9.05 -4.84
C VAL A 73 3.99 -9.29 -5.00
N GLU A 74 4.47 -10.52 -4.79
CA GLU A 74 5.87 -10.91 -4.99
C GLU A 74 6.26 -10.73 -6.46
N THR A 75 5.46 -11.28 -7.38
CA THR A 75 5.69 -11.12 -8.82
C THR A 75 5.69 -9.65 -9.23
N PHE A 76 4.77 -8.85 -8.70
CA PHE A 76 4.72 -7.41 -8.98
C PHE A 76 5.98 -6.68 -8.52
N GLU A 77 6.48 -6.98 -7.32
CA GLU A 77 7.73 -6.40 -6.82
C GLU A 77 8.95 -6.85 -7.66
N GLU A 78 8.98 -8.11 -8.10
CA GLU A 78 10.00 -8.62 -9.01
C GLU A 78 10.00 -7.87 -10.35
N GLU A 79 8.82 -7.58 -10.91
CA GLU A 79 8.69 -6.78 -12.13
C GLU A 79 9.18 -5.34 -11.93
N LEU A 80 8.84 -4.70 -10.80
CA LEU A 80 9.27 -3.34 -10.49
C LEU A 80 10.77 -3.20 -10.25
N LEU A 81 11.40 -4.26 -9.73
CA LEU A 81 12.84 -4.33 -9.53
C LEU A 81 13.62 -4.78 -10.77
N SER A 82 12.92 -5.07 -11.88
CA SER A 82 13.49 -5.63 -13.10
C SER A 82 14.16 -7.00 -12.91
N ILE A 83 13.67 -7.79 -11.95
CA ILE A 83 14.06 -9.20 -11.74
C ILE A 83 13.28 -10.07 -12.74
N ALA A 84 11.98 -9.82 -12.86
CA ALA A 84 11.08 -10.48 -13.79
C ALA A 84 10.72 -9.56 -14.98
N SER A 85 10.20 -10.15 -16.06
CA SER A 85 9.67 -9.42 -17.21
C SER A 85 8.40 -8.64 -16.79
N PRO A 86 8.24 -7.36 -17.16
CA PRO A 86 7.17 -6.48 -16.65
C PRO A 86 5.81 -6.75 -17.33
N VAL A 87 5.27 -7.96 -17.18
CA VAL A 87 4.02 -8.38 -17.82
C VAL A 87 2.83 -7.67 -17.18
N PHE A 88 2.70 -7.75 -15.86
CA PHE A 88 1.61 -7.11 -15.14
C PHE A 88 1.73 -5.59 -15.15
N VAL A 89 2.93 -5.03 -14.94
CA VAL A 89 3.18 -3.58 -14.97
C VAL A 89 2.76 -2.97 -16.31
N ASN A 90 3.17 -3.60 -17.43
CA ASN A 90 2.84 -3.09 -18.75
C ASN A 90 1.33 -3.20 -19.02
N ALA A 91 0.70 -4.32 -18.63
CA ALA A 91 -0.75 -4.51 -18.75
C ALA A 91 -1.52 -3.48 -17.90
N PHE A 92 -1.10 -3.25 -16.67
CA PHE A 92 -1.68 -2.28 -15.76
C PHE A 92 -1.69 -0.87 -16.36
N ILE A 93 -0.52 -0.39 -16.82
CA ILE A 93 -0.41 0.94 -17.46
C ILE A 93 -1.26 1.00 -18.73
N ALA A 94 -1.23 -0.05 -19.56
CA ALA A 94 -2.02 -0.08 -20.79
C ALA A 94 -3.52 0.00 -20.52
N ARG A 95 -4.01 -0.69 -19.48
CA ARG A 95 -5.42 -0.60 -19.04
C ARG A 95 -5.75 0.74 -18.44
N MET A 96 -4.86 1.34 -17.66
CA MET A 96 -5.04 2.68 -17.11
C MET A 96 -5.14 3.73 -18.20
N VAL A 97 -4.22 3.74 -19.16
CA VAL A 97 -4.27 4.63 -20.32
C VAL A 97 -5.53 4.39 -21.15
N GLN A 98 -5.87 3.13 -21.43
CA GLN A 98 -7.11 2.80 -22.15
C GLN A 98 -8.33 3.34 -21.40
N TYR A 99 -8.36 3.18 -20.09
CA TYR A 99 -9.44 3.65 -19.27
C TYR A 99 -9.46 5.17 -19.13
N LEU A 100 -8.35 5.89 -19.08
CA LEU A 100 -8.30 7.34 -18.82
C LEU A 100 -8.31 8.17 -20.11
N ALA A 101 -7.49 7.79 -21.09
CA ALA A 101 -7.33 8.49 -22.36
C ALA A 101 -8.29 7.97 -23.46
N ASN A 102 -8.88 6.78 -23.31
CA ASN A 102 -9.50 6.02 -24.41
C ASN A 102 -8.49 5.69 -25.52
N PHE A 103 -7.21 5.53 -25.15
CA PHE A 103 -6.12 5.20 -26.07
C PHE A 103 -5.68 3.75 -25.85
N LYS A 104 -5.59 2.97 -26.93
CA LYS A 104 -5.12 1.58 -26.86
C LYS A 104 -3.64 1.54 -27.24
N LEU A 105 -2.80 1.02 -26.35
CA LEU A 105 -1.41 0.72 -26.64
C LEU A 105 -1.32 -0.57 -27.46
N ASP A 106 -0.72 -0.49 -28.65
CA ASP A 106 -0.41 -1.65 -29.48
C ASP A 106 1.07 -2.07 -29.35
N ASN A 107 1.98 -1.11 -29.15
CA ASN A 107 3.38 -1.36 -28.82
C ASN A 107 3.77 -0.52 -27.60
N PHE A 108 3.88 -1.19 -26.45
CA PHE A 108 4.15 -0.56 -25.17
C PHE A 108 5.40 0.33 -25.20
N ASP A 109 6.53 -0.22 -25.62
CA ASP A 109 7.83 0.45 -25.50
C ASP A 109 7.89 1.76 -26.30
N SER A 110 7.26 1.79 -27.47
CA SER A 110 7.23 2.97 -28.33
C SER A 110 6.19 4.01 -27.95
N GLN A 111 5.13 3.63 -27.24
CA GLN A 111 3.93 4.47 -27.09
C GLN A 111 3.64 4.87 -25.65
N VAL A 112 4.26 4.24 -24.64
CA VAL A 112 3.92 4.45 -23.22
C VAL A 112 4.09 5.91 -22.81
N ASN A 113 5.18 6.57 -23.19
CA ASN A 113 5.44 7.96 -22.82
C ASN A 113 4.41 8.92 -23.43
N ASP A 114 4.14 8.81 -24.73
CA ASP A 114 3.12 9.64 -25.41
C ASP A 114 1.73 9.42 -24.81
N ALA A 115 1.39 8.16 -24.53
CA ALA A 115 0.12 7.79 -23.92
C ALA A 115 -0.06 8.36 -22.51
N LEU A 116 0.97 8.29 -21.66
CA LEU A 116 0.96 8.86 -20.31
C LEU A 116 0.87 10.39 -20.35
N ASN A 117 1.63 11.02 -21.25
CA ASN A 117 1.56 12.48 -21.45
C ASN A 117 0.20 12.93 -21.96
N GLN A 118 -0.48 12.12 -22.79
CA GLN A 118 -1.85 12.37 -23.20
C GLN A 118 -2.85 12.27 -22.03
N VAL A 119 -2.63 11.34 -21.10
CA VAL A 119 -3.41 11.29 -19.84
C VAL A 119 -3.17 12.57 -19.06
N SER A 120 -1.92 12.96 -18.82
CA SER A 120 -1.59 14.18 -18.07
C SER A 120 -2.21 15.43 -18.68
N ALA A 121 -2.07 15.61 -20.00
CA ALA A 121 -2.65 16.74 -20.74
C ALA A 121 -4.18 16.83 -20.67
N ARG A 122 -4.87 15.71 -20.39
CA ARG A 122 -6.33 15.68 -20.22
C ARG A 122 -6.77 16.12 -18.83
N TYR A 123 -5.97 15.83 -17.81
CA TYR A 123 -6.38 15.98 -16.40
C TYR A 123 -5.71 17.16 -15.69
N TYR A 124 -4.62 17.70 -16.22
CA TYR A 124 -3.86 18.81 -15.64
C TYR A 124 -3.70 19.95 -16.65
N GLU A 125 -3.81 21.19 -16.17
CA GLU A 125 -3.59 22.39 -16.99
C GLU A 125 -2.10 22.58 -17.32
N GLU A 126 -1.24 22.30 -16.34
CA GLU A 126 0.21 22.28 -16.46
C GLU A 126 0.71 20.91 -15.96
N TYR A 127 1.62 20.29 -16.71
CA TYR A 127 2.22 19.01 -16.33
C TYR A 127 3.65 18.92 -16.86
N ASP A 128 4.50 18.22 -16.11
CA ASP A 128 5.83 17.86 -16.57
C ASP A 128 5.74 16.59 -17.45
N PRO A 129 6.42 16.56 -18.61
CA PRO A 129 6.45 15.37 -19.44
C PRO A 129 6.98 14.15 -18.69
N ILE A 130 6.23 13.06 -18.76
CA ILE A 130 6.55 11.78 -18.15
C ILE A 130 7.42 10.98 -19.12
N ASP A 131 8.60 10.57 -18.64
CA ASP A 131 9.40 9.51 -19.24
C ASP A 131 9.41 8.30 -18.31
N PHE A 132 8.57 7.31 -18.62
CA PHE A 132 8.35 6.12 -17.79
C PHE A 132 9.63 5.31 -17.56
N PHE A 133 10.52 5.26 -18.55
CA PHE A 133 11.76 4.50 -18.46
C PHE A 133 12.83 5.19 -17.61
N ALA A 134 12.74 6.51 -17.47
CA ALA A 134 13.63 7.31 -16.62
C ALA A 134 13.18 7.35 -15.15
N LEU A 135 11.93 6.95 -14.84
CA LEU A 135 11.44 6.91 -13.47
C LEU A 135 12.17 5.84 -12.65
N ASP A 136 12.57 6.22 -11.45
CA ASP A 136 13.01 5.28 -10.43
C ASP A 136 11.83 4.51 -9.83
N LEU A 137 12.12 3.65 -8.86
CA LEU A 137 11.12 2.78 -8.25
C LEU A 137 9.99 3.56 -7.55
N ILE A 138 10.35 4.65 -6.89
CA ILE A 138 9.40 5.51 -6.18
C ILE A 138 8.60 6.36 -7.15
N GLY A 139 9.22 6.92 -8.19
CA GLY A 139 8.54 7.65 -9.25
C GLY A 139 7.54 6.78 -10.01
N LYS A 140 7.85 5.50 -10.27
CA LYS A 140 6.89 4.55 -10.85
C LYS A 140 5.71 4.29 -9.92
N THR A 141 5.97 4.14 -8.63
CA THR A 141 4.91 3.95 -7.61
C THR A 141 4.00 5.16 -7.53
N GLU A 142 4.57 6.36 -7.52
CA GLU A 142 3.83 7.62 -7.54
C GLU A 142 2.98 7.77 -8.80
N LEU A 143 3.53 7.42 -9.97
CA LEU A 143 2.77 7.39 -11.22
C LEU A 143 1.55 6.47 -11.11
N PHE A 144 1.69 5.25 -10.59
CA PHE A 144 0.56 4.33 -10.44
C PHE A 144 -0.48 4.85 -9.46
N TYR A 145 -0.03 5.40 -8.34
CA TYR A 145 -0.92 6.04 -7.37
C TYR A 145 -1.75 7.15 -8.03
N ASN A 146 -1.11 8.04 -8.79
CA ASN A 146 -1.78 9.14 -9.48
C ASN A 146 -2.78 8.62 -10.54
N LEU A 147 -2.39 7.62 -11.34
CA LEU A 147 -3.29 7.00 -12.33
C LEU A 147 -4.53 6.39 -11.66
N ILE A 148 -4.37 5.75 -10.50
CA ILE A 148 -5.50 5.20 -9.74
C ILE A 148 -6.42 6.32 -9.22
N GLN A 149 -5.87 7.42 -8.69
CA GLN A 149 -6.68 8.56 -8.25
C GLN A 149 -7.55 9.13 -9.39
N LEU A 150 -6.95 9.26 -10.58
CA LEU A 150 -7.69 9.67 -11.78
C LEU A 150 -8.73 8.63 -12.20
N ALA A 151 -8.42 7.33 -12.08
CA ALA A 151 -9.34 6.27 -12.47
C ALA A 151 -10.58 6.22 -11.57
N ASN A 152 -10.39 6.41 -10.26
CA ASN A 152 -11.47 6.46 -9.27
C ASN A 152 -12.41 7.67 -9.51
N THR A 153 -11.90 8.76 -10.06
CA THR A 153 -12.66 10.01 -10.25
C THR A 153 -13.21 10.17 -11.68
N LYS A 154 -12.70 9.45 -12.69
CA LYS A 154 -13.14 9.56 -14.08
C LYS A 154 -14.65 9.37 -14.26
N SER A 155 -15.23 8.36 -13.62
CA SER A 155 -16.66 8.03 -13.73
C SER A 155 -17.18 7.49 -12.42
N ILE A 156 -17.95 8.32 -11.72
CA ILE A 156 -18.59 7.97 -10.45
C ILE A 156 -19.51 6.76 -10.63
N ASP A 157 -20.22 6.66 -11.75
CA ASP A 157 -21.14 5.55 -12.01
C ASP A 157 -20.39 4.22 -12.20
N ASN A 158 -19.26 4.22 -12.91
CA ASN A 158 -18.45 3.02 -13.07
C ASN A 158 -17.78 2.63 -11.74
N PHE A 159 -17.28 3.62 -11.01
CA PHE A 159 -16.70 3.40 -9.68
C PHE A 159 -17.72 2.77 -8.73
N ARG A 160 -18.94 3.32 -8.66
CA ARG A 160 -20.05 2.75 -7.87
C ARG A 160 -20.38 1.33 -8.29
N LYS A 161 -20.50 1.05 -9.58
CA LYS A 161 -20.73 -0.32 -10.08
C LYS A 161 -19.63 -1.29 -9.65
N SER A 162 -18.38 -0.83 -9.55
CA SER A 162 -17.27 -1.65 -9.05
C SER A 162 -17.37 -1.89 -7.54
N VAL A 163 -17.75 -0.86 -6.78
CA VAL A 163 -17.95 -0.92 -5.32
C VAL A 163 -19.15 -1.80 -4.95
N ASP A 164 -20.27 -1.68 -5.68
CA ASP A 164 -21.52 -2.41 -5.43
C ASP A 164 -21.43 -3.91 -5.75
N GLN A 165 -20.30 -4.39 -6.28
CA GLN A 165 -20.03 -5.84 -6.42
C GLN A 165 -19.74 -6.50 -5.06
N TYR A 166 -19.30 -5.72 -4.08
CA TYR A 166 -19.08 -6.19 -2.72
C TYR A 166 -20.42 -6.33 -1.99
N ALA A 167 -20.59 -7.41 -1.23
CA ALA A 167 -21.83 -7.66 -0.51
C ALA A 167 -22.04 -6.64 0.63
N LYS A 168 -20.96 -6.18 1.26
CA LYS A 168 -20.97 -5.16 2.30
C LYS A 168 -19.83 -4.16 2.06
N PRO A 169 -19.92 -3.31 1.04
CA PRO A 169 -18.80 -2.44 0.63
C PRO A 169 -18.27 -1.55 1.75
N GLN A 170 -19.14 -1.09 2.66
CA GLN A 170 -18.78 -0.30 3.83
C GLN A 170 -17.89 -1.02 4.86
N HIS A 171 -17.87 -2.35 4.83
CA HIS A 171 -17.00 -3.19 5.65
C HIS A 171 -15.85 -3.74 4.81
N ASP A 172 -16.17 -4.29 3.63
CA ASP A 172 -15.22 -5.02 2.78
C ASP A 172 -14.14 -4.10 2.15
N LEU A 173 -14.45 -2.81 1.93
CA LEU A 173 -13.52 -1.84 1.34
C LEU A 173 -12.92 -0.89 2.38
N ARG A 174 -13.39 -0.94 3.63
CA ARG A 174 -12.91 -0.05 4.68
C ARG A 174 -11.67 -0.65 5.32
N LEU A 175 -10.61 0.14 5.40
CA LEU A 175 -9.44 -0.19 6.20
C LEU A 175 -9.77 -0.10 7.68
N GLU A 176 -9.82 -1.24 8.36
CA GLU A 176 -9.99 -1.33 9.82
C GLU A 176 -8.66 -1.74 10.46
N PRO A 177 -8.14 -0.96 11.43
CA PRO A 177 -6.90 -1.32 12.11
C PRO A 177 -7.14 -2.53 13.02
N VAL A 178 -6.18 -3.45 13.02
CA VAL A 178 -6.18 -4.63 13.92
C VAL A 178 -5.86 -4.21 15.35
N TYR A 179 -5.08 -3.13 15.51
CA TYR A 179 -4.78 -2.51 16.78
C TYR A 179 -4.57 -1.00 16.58
N ALA A 180 -5.07 -0.20 17.51
CA ALA A 180 -4.88 1.24 17.49
C ALA A 180 -4.85 1.80 18.91
N TYR A 181 -4.08 2.86 19.12
CA TYR A 181 -4.15 3.68 20.32
C TYR A 181 -3.83 5.13 20.01
N THR A 182 -4.28 6.02 20.89
CA THR A 182 -4.01 7.45 20.81
C THR A 182 -3.10 7.85 21.97
N GLU A 183 -2.06 8.59 21.67
CA GLU A 183 -1.16 9.21 22.64
C GLU A 183 -1.11 10.71 22.32
N ASP A 184 -1.65 11.53 23.23
CA ASP A 184 -1.88 12.97 23.02
C ASP A 184 -2.66 13.30 21.73
N ARG A 185 -1.95 13.74 20.68
CA ARG A 185 -2.51 14.11 19.37
C ARG A 185 -2.10 13.13 18.27
N GLU A 186 -1.42 12.05 18.65
CA GLU A 186 -0.92 11.04 17.73
C GLU A 186 -1.81 9.81 17.77
N LEU A 187 -2.34 9.44 16.62
CA LEU A 187 -3.02 8.17 16.41
C LEU A 187 -2.04 7.19 15.79
N ASN A 188 -1.88 6.06 16.47
CA ASN A 188 -0.99 4.97 16.13
C ASN A 188 -1.84 3.76 15.74
N GLU A 189 -1.68 3.25 14.52
CA GLU A 189 -2.54 2.19 13.97
C GLU A 189 -1.72 1.11 13.28
N TRP A 190 -2.16 -0.13 13.43
CA TRP A 190 -1.62 -1.30 12.74
C TRP A 190 -2.68 -1.95 11.86
N PHE A 191 -2.34 -2.18 10.60
CA PHE A 191 -3.21 -2.77 9.59
C PHE A 191 -2.64 -4.08 9.10
N VAL A 192 -3.52 -5.02 8.76
CA VAL A 192 -3.22 -6.13 7.87
C VAL A 192 -3.97 -5.88 6.57
N LEU A 193 -3.25 -5.79 5.46
CA LEU A 193 -3.81 -5.53 4.14
C LEU A 193 -4.00 -6.84 3.34
N GLU A 194 -4.56 -6.74 2.14
CA GLU A 194 -4.85 -7.91 1.28
C GLU A 194 -3.58 -8.67 0.84
N ASP A 195 -2.42 -8.01 0.87
CA ASP A 195 -1.14 -8.65 0.63
C ASP A 195 -0.59 -9.42 1.85
N SER A 196 -1.39 -9.58 2.90
CA SER A 196 -1.07 -10.30 4.14
C SER A 196 0.13 -9.71 4.91
N ARG A 197 0.43 -8.42 4.71
CA ARG A 197 1.50 -7.72 5.41
C ARG A 197 0.97 -6.84 6.53
N VAL A 198 1.81 -6.61 7.53
CA VAL A 198 1.51 -5.70 8.64
C VAL A 198 2.09 -4.33 8.34
N TYR A 199 1.25 -3.32 8.40
CA TYR A 199 1.63 -1.92 8.23
C TYR A 199 1.37 -1.14 9.51
N TYR A 200 2.26 -0.20 9.80
CA TYR A 200 2.09 0.79 10.84
C TYR A 200 1.86 2.17 10.22
N ARG A 201 0.86 2.87 10.74
CA ARG A 201 0.55 4.26 10.41
C ARG A 201 0.59 5.10 11.68
N LYS A 202 1.32 6.22 11.61
CA LYS A 202 1.27 7.29 12.60
C LYS A 202 0.69 8.54 11.97
N THR A 203 -0.32 9.09 12.63
CA THR A 203 -1.01 10.29 12.18
C THR A 203 -1.09 11.29 13.31
N GLU A 204 -0.74 12.56 13.06
CA GLU A 204 -0.87 13.64 14.03
C GLU A 204 -2.06 14.53 13.68
N TYR A 205 -2.89 14.82 14.68
CA TYR A 205 -3.99 15.76 14.55
C TYR A 205 -3.53 17.19 14.90
N PRO A 206 -3.84 18.18 14.04
CA PRO A 206 -3.57 19.57 14.36
C PRO A 206 -4.30 19.98 15.66
N PRO A 207 -3.70 20.88 16.46
CA PRO A 207 -4.26 21.26 17.74
C PRO A 207 -5.56 22.04 17.54
N MET A 208 -6.68 21.50 18.05
CA MET A 208 -7.95 22.22 18.03
C MET A 208 -8.06 23.17 19.22
N GLU A 209 -8.12 24.48 18.96
CA GLU A 209 -8.44 25.46 19.98
C GLU A 209 -9.95 25.53 20.23
N VAL A 210 -10.42 24.87 21.30
CA VAL A 210 -11.82 24.98 21.73
C VAL A 210 -12.05 26.33 22.43
N PRO A 211 -12.94 27.20 21.92
CA PRO A 211 -13.19 28.51 22.53
C PRO A 211 -13.85 28.35 23.90
N LYS A 212 -13.25 28.94 24.94
CA LYS A 212 -13.77 28.85 26.31
C LYS A 212 -15.11 29.57 26.49
N LYS A 213 -15.41 30.58 25.67
CA LYS A 213 -16.64 31.39 25.76
C LYS A 213 -17.53 31.18 24.54
N ARG A 214 -18.83 31.08 24.78
CA ARG A 214 -19.88 30.90 23.75
C ARG A 214 -19.91 32.04 22.72
N ALA A 215 -19.57 33.26 23.12
CA ALA A 215 -19.52 34.41 22.21
C ALA A 215 -18.39 34.28 21.19
N ASP A 216 -17.23 33.78 21.62
CA ASP A 216 -16.07 33.56 20.76
C ASP A 216 -16.27 32.34 19.85
N ALA A 217 -16.95 31.31 20.35
CA ALA A 217 -17.40 30.18 19.55
C ALA A 217 -18.33 30.62 18.40
N LYS A 218 -19.30 31.53 18.65
CA LYS A 218 -20.18 32.06 17.61
C LYS A 218 -19.44 32.86 16.53
N LYS A 219 -18.40 33.62 16.90
CA LYS A 219 -17.56 34.34 15.93
C LYS A 219 -16.77 33.39 15.03
N ARG A 220 -16.20 32.33 15.62
CA ARG A 220 -15.45 31.28 14.93
C ARG A 220 -16.32 30.41 14.01
N ILE A 221 -17.55 30.07 14.43
CA ILE A 221 -18.52 29.36 13.58
C ILE A 221 -19.01 30.23 12.40
N GLY A 222 -18.90 31.56 12.49
CA GLY A 222 -19.28 32.48 11.42
C GLY A 222 -18.46 32.34 10.14
N ASN A 223 -17.22 31.83 10.24
CA ASN A 223 -16.39 31.47 9.09
C ASN A 223 -15.65 30.14 9.35
N PRO A 224 -16.32 28.99 9.16
CA PRO A 224 -15.75 27.68 9.44
C PRO A 224 -14.53 27.36 8.58
N ALA A 225 -14.47 27.84 7.34
CA ALA A 225 -13.37 27.58 6.42
C ALA A 225 -12.05 28.22 6.87
N GLU A 226 -12.09 29.43 7.43
CA GLU A 226 -10.90 30.07 8.01
C GLU A 226 -10.55 29.52 9.40
N THR A 227 -11.56 29.12 10.17
CA THR A 227 -11.37 28.68 11.57
C THR A 227 -10.91 27.23 11.69
N PHE A 228 -11.40 26.37 10.79
CA PHE A 228 -11.16 24.93 10.78
C PHE A 228 -10.55 24.49 9.45
N GLY A 229 -9.87 25.39 8.74
CA GLY A 229 -9.33 25.10 7.40
C GLY A 229 -8.28 24.00 7.39
N ASP A 230 -7.56 23.82 8.51
CA ASP A 230 -6.51 22.81 8.66
C ASP A 230 -6.83 21.86 9.82
N ILE A 231 -7.88 21.06 9.64
CA ILE A 231 -8.28 19.99 10.58
C ILE A 231 -7.85 18.60 10.10
N GLU A 232 -7.32 18.52 8.88
CA GLU A 232 -6.95 17.23 8.29
C GLU A 232 -5.75 16.64 9.04
N PRO A 233 -5.84 15.36 9.44
CA PRO A 233 -4.70 14.68 10.03
C PRO A 233 -3.51 14.65 9.07
N VAL A 234 -2.30 14.83 9.61
CA VAL A 234 -1.06 14.70 8.84
C VAL A 234 -0.49 13.30 9.03
N LEU A 235 -0.18 12.61 7.94
CA LEU A 235 0.58 11.36 7.98
C LEU A 235 2.02 11.68 8.39
N VAL A 236 2.41 11.23 9.58
CA VAL A 236 3.76 11.44 10.14
C VAL A 236 4.69 10.29 9.77
N GLU A 237 4.17 9.06 9.82
CA GLU A 237 4.97 7.86 9.58
C GLU A 237 4.13 6.77 8.92
N TRP A 238 4.74 6.09 7.95
CA TRP A 238 4.25 4.86 7.38
C TRP A 238 5.40 3.86 7.28
N ARG A 239 5.19 2.62 7.73
CA ARG A 239 6.17 1.54 7.55
C ARG A 239 5.51 0.18 7.41
N CYS A 240 6.10 -0.66 6.59
CA CYS A 240 5.82 -2.09 6.54
C CYS A 240 6.62 -2.77 7.65
N GLU A 241 5.94 -3.35 8.62
CA GLU A 241 6.55 -4.06 9.75
C GLU A 241 6.99 -5.46 9.34
N THR A 242 6.18 -6.14 8.51
CA THR A 242 6.40 -7.54 8.15
C THR A 242 5.96 -7.81 6.72
N ALA A 243 6.87 -8.32 5.90
CA ALA A 243 6.60 -8.63 4.49
C ALA A 243 6.18 -10.09 4.22
N GLY A 244 6.24 -10.97 5.22
CA GLY A 244 5.87 -12.38 5.07
C GLY A 244 5.89 -13.15 6.38
N ILE A 245 5.55 -14.44 6.31
CA ILE A 245 5.31 -15.28 7.50
C ILE A 245 6.51 -15.36 8.46
N TYR A 246 7.74 -15.40 7.93
CA TYR A 246 8.94 -15.49 8.75
C TYR A 246 9.16 -14.22 9.58
N GLN A 247 9.00 -13.04 8.97
CA GLN A 247 9.12 -11.77 9.66
C GLN A 247 7.98 -11.57 10.64
N PHE A 248 6.76 -11.99 10.28
CA PHE A 248 5.60 -11.92 11.15
C PHE A 248 5.75 -12.78 12.40
N ASP A 249 6.19 -14.04 12.27
CA ASP A 249 6.47 -14.91 13.41
C ASP A 249 7.55 -14.34 14.33
N GLN A 250 8.64 -13.78 13.76
CA GLN A 250 9.68 -13.10 14.52
C GLN A 250 9.16 -11.87 15.26
N TYR A 251 8.32 -11.07 14.59
CA TYR A 251 7.67 -9.90 15.18
C TYR A 251 6.80 -10.30 16.40
N LEU A 252 5.98 -11.34 16.27
CA LEU A 252 5.16 -11.87 17.37
C LEU A 252 6.00 -12.39 18.55
N LYS A 253 7.11 -13.09 18.26
CA LYS A 253 8.06 -13.52 19.30
C LYS A 253 8.64 -12.33 20.05
N GLY A 254 9.03 -11.27 19.32
CA GLY A 254 9.53 -10.02 19.90
C GLY A 254 8.50 -9.34 20.81
N LEU A 255 7.22 -9.32 20.40
CA LEU A 255 6.13 -8.78 21.21
C LEU A 255 5.93 -9.58 22.51
N LYS A 256 5.93 -10.92 22.46
CA LYS A 256 5.81 -11.78 23.65
C LYS A 256 6.94 -11.52 24.65
N GLN A 257 8.19 -11.38 24.17
CA GLN A 257 9.34 -11.08 25.02
C GLN A 257 9.23 -9.71 25.69
N LYS A 258 8.74 -8.69 24.96
CA LYS A 258 8.52 -7.34 25.51
C LYS A 258 7.37 -7.32 26.53
N GLY A 259 6.29 -8.05 26.27
CA GLY A 259 5.16 -8.19 27.20
C GLY A 259 5.51 -8.94 28.48
N GLY A 260 6.32 -10.00 28.39
CA GLY A 260 6.77 -10.78 29.55
C GLY A 260 7.71 -10.02 30.49
N LYS A 261 8.46 -9.03 29.99
CA LYS A 261 9.37 -8.21 30.81
C LYS A 261 8.65 -7.18 31.69
N LYS A 262 7.38 -6.84 31.45
CA LYS A 262 6.63 -5.88 32.28
C LYS A 262 6.14 -6.46 33.62
N ASN A 263 6.28 -7.77 33.86
CA ASN A 263 5.77 -8.45 35.08
C ASN A 263 6.85 -8.87 36.09
N VAL A 264 8.07 -8.35 36.02
CA VAL A 264 9.13 -8.65 37.00
C VAL A 264 9.67 -7.35 37.62
N VAL A 265 8.82 -6.64 38.34
CA VAL A 265 9.24 -5.77 39.45
C VAL A 265 8.21 -5.96 40.56
N ALA A 266 8.52 -6.88 41.48
CA ALA A 266 7.95 -6.96 42.81
C ALA A 266 9.05 -6.61 43.81
#